data_AF-A0A3A8RTN5-F1
#
_entry.id   AF-A0A3A8RTN5-F1
#
_cell.length_a   1.000
_cell.length_b   1.000
_cell.length_c   1.000
_cell.angle_alpha   90.00
_cell.angle_beta   90.00
_cell.angle_gamma   90.00
#
_symmetry.space_group_name_H-M   'P 1'
#
loop_
_entity.id
_entity.type
_entity.pdbx_description
1 polymer ?
#
loop_
_entity_poly.entity_id
_entity_poly.type
_entity_poly.pdbx_seq_one_letter_code
_entity_poly.pdbx_strand_id
1 'polypeptide(L)'
;MFRIPSLCLCLFASLAIADESASKPARLTVAQKNGWATYDTELKKKEDAVNKACGSSLKSSYDRSTYPAFDPMKDRTQSACQSAVGTLVEVCGTPDGKAAVKEAVTKTVCKLSTEGTKVSLDGSVLTIHIDPAKSSIAGKEPGNYSWKSALEEIL
;
A
#
# COMPACT_ATOMS: atom_id res chain seq x y z
N MET A 1 18.98 -49.81 45.03
CA MET A 1 20.41 -49.46 44.83
C MET A 1 20.76 -49.68 43.36
N PHE A 2 21.81 -49.00 42.87
CA PHE A 2 22.33 -48.92 41.48
C PHE A 2 21.74 -47.78 40.64
N ARG A 3 22.37 -46.59 40.60
CA ARG A 3 23.66 -46.15 39.99
C ARG A 3 23.48 -45.66 38.54
N ILE A 4 23.68 -44.35 38.38
CA ILE A 4 23.82 -43.58 37.14
C ILE A 4 25.12 -43.98 36.40
N PRO A 5 25.12 -43.94 35.06
CA PRO A 5 26.15 -43.19 34.35
C PRO A 5 25.51 -42.27 33.28
N SER A 6 25.82 -40.98 33.26
CA SER A 6 27.01 -40.38 32.65
C SER A 6 26.82 -40.12 31.16
N LEU A 7 26.51 -38.86 30.86
CA LEU A 7 27.06 -38.02 29.79
C LEU A 7 27.31 -38.68 28.42
N CYS A 8 26.54 -38.21 27.43
CA CYS A 8 27.11 -37.87 26.14
C CYS A 8 26.48 -36.56 25.65
N LEU A 9 27.17 -35.45 25.94
CA LEU A 9 26.95 -34.16 25.27
C LEU A 9 27.29 -34.36 23.79
N CYS A 10 26.27 -34.62 22.96
CA CYS A 10 26.41 -34.44 21.53
C CYS A 10 26.29 -32.94 21.25
N LEU A 11 27.44 -32.26 21.22
CA LEU A 11 27.61 -30.97 20.56
C LEU A 11 27.22 -31.16 19.09
N PHE A 12 25.95 -30.93 18.76
CA PHE A 12 25.57 -30.64 17.39
C PHE A 12 26.04 -29.22 17.11
N ALA A 13 27.25 -29.12 16.55
CA ALA A 13 27.67 -27.94 15.83
C ALA A 13 26.73 -27.78 14.63
N SER A 14 25.62 -27.09 14.84
CA SER A 14 24.76 -26.63 13.76
C SER A 14 25.62 -25.76 12.86
N LEU A 15 26.06 -26.31 11.73
CA LEU A 15 26.53 -25.53 10.61
C LEU A 15 25.42 -24.53 10.27
N ALA A 16 25.63 -23.28 10.64
CA ALA A 16 24.91 -22.17 10.06
C ALA A 16 25.28 -22.16 8.58
N ILE A 17 24.49 -22.86 7.77
CA ILE A 17 24.42 -22.58 6.34
C ILE A 17 23.84 -21.18 6.29
N ALA A 18 24.72 -20.18 6.22
CA ALA A 18 24.33 -18.84 5.85
C ALA A 18 23.71 -18.98 4.46
N ASP A 19 22.38 -18.95 4.39
CA ASP A 19 21.63 -18.81 3.16
C ASP A 19 21.94 -17.40 2.64
N GLU A 20 23.09 -17.27 1.97
CA GLU A 20 23.54 -16.06 1.31
C GLU A 20 22.88 -15.93 -0.07
N SER A 21 21.60 -16.32 -0.16
CA SER A 21 20.73 -15.99 -1.29
C SER A 21 19.86 -14.78 -0.95
N ALA A 22 20.43 -13.80 -0.25
CA ALA A 22 19.92 -12.43 -0.28
C ALA A 22 20.19 -11.84 -1.67
N SER A 23 19.37 -12.25 -2.66
CA SER A 23 19.34 -11.64 -3.98
C SER A 23 19.20 -10.13 -3.81
N LYS A 24 20.28 -9.39 -4.10
CA LYS A 24 20.24 -7.92 -4.07
C LYS A 24 19.10 -7.48 -4.99
N PRO A 25 18.23 -6.55 -4.55
CA PRO A 25 17.13 -6.09 -5.38
C PRO A 25 17.68 -5.61 -6.73
N ALA A 26 17.10 -6.13 -7.82
CA ALA A 26 17.54 -5.82 -9.17
C ALA A 26 17.54 -4.29 -9.36
N ARG A 27 18.63 -3.75 -9.92
CA ARG A 27 18.72 -2.31 -10.20
C ARG A 27 17.63 -1.92 -11.19
N LEU A 28 16.82 -0.92 -10.84
CA LEU A 28 15.80 -0.37 -11.74
C LEU A 28 16.43 0.19 -13.02
N THR A 29 15.81 -0.09 -14.15
CA THR A 29 16.15 0.51 -15.44
C THR A 29 15.83 2.01 -15.46
N VAL A 30 16.38 2.76 -16.41
CA VAL A 30 16.07 4.20 -16.58
C VAL A 30 14.58 4.42 -16.85
N ALA A 31 13.96 3.58 -17.69
CA ALA A 31 12.53 3.64 -17.97
C ALA A 31 11.68 3.47 -16.70
N GLN A 32 12.05 2.52 -15.82
CA GLN A 32 11.37 2.32 -14.55
C GLN A 32 11.55 3.52 -13.59
N LYS A 33 12.74 4.11 -13.52
CA LYS A 33 12.98 5.31 -12.71
C LYS A 33 12.13 6.49 -13.19
N ASN A 34 12.09 6.73 -14.49
CA ASN A 34 11.30 7.80 -15.09
C ASN A 34 9.80 7.55 -14.89
N GLY A 35 9.33 6.31 -15.08
CA GLY A 35 7.94 5.94 -14.83
C GLY A 35 7.52 6.23 -13.39
N TRP A 36 8.34 5.86 -12.40
CA TRP A 36 8.07 6.19 -11.00
C TRP A 36 8.03 7.71 -10.74
N ALA A 37 8.96 8.48 -11.30
CA ALA A 37 8.96 9.92 -11.15
C ALA A 37 7.69 10.57 -11.73
N THR A 38 7.21 10.09 -12.88
CA THR A 38 5.93 10.52 -13.45
C THR A 38 4.77 10.17 -12.52
N TYR A 39 4.70 8.94 -12.02
CA TYR A 39 3.61 8.52 -11.13
C TYR A 39 3.62 9.25 -9.79
N ASP A 40 4.78 9.55 -9.22
CA ASP A 40 4.93 10.38 -8.02
C ASP A 40 4.42 11.81 -8.28
N THR A 41 4.77 12.38 -9.43
CA THR A 41 4.35 13.74 -9.80
C THR A 41 2.83 13.83 -9.94
N GLU A 42 2.21 12.87 -10.63
CA GLU A 42 0.76 12.83 -10.77
C GLU A 42 0.05 12.53 -9.44
N LEU A 43 0.61 11.66 -8.61
CA LEU A 43 0.08 11.41 -7.27
C LEU A 43 0.16 12.66 -6.39
N LYS A 44 1.25 13.42 -6.46
CA LYS A 44 1.42 14.68 -5.75
C LYS A 44 0.36 15.71 -6.16
N LYS A 45 0.01 15.79 -7.45
CA LYS A 45 -1.09 16.66 -7.91
C LYS A 45 -2.43 16.28 -7.29
N LYS A 46 -2.71 14.97 -7.14
CA LYS A 46 -3.92 14.49 -6.45
C LYS A 46 -3.89 14.82 -4.97
N GLU A 47 -2.76 14.57 -4.30
CA GLU A 47 -2.54 14.97 -2.90
C GLU A 47 -2.81 16.45 -2.68
N ASP A 48 -2.26 17.33 -3.52
CA ASP A 48 -2.44 18.78 -3.38
C ASP A 48 -3.90 19.20 -3.59
N ALA A 49 -4.60 18.56 -4.53
CA ALA A 49 -6.03 18.79 -4.73
C ALA A 49 -6.84 18.39 -3.49
N VAL A 50 -6.53 17.25 -2.87
CA VAL A 50 -7.16 16.79 -1.62
C VAL A 50 -6.87 17.75 -0.49
N ASN A 51 -5.61 18.11 -0.27
CA ASN A 51 -5.22 19.05 0.79
C ASN A 51 -5.94 20.39 0.65
N LYS A 52 -6.08 20.90 -0.58
CA LYS A 52 -6.85 22.11 -0.86
C LYS A 52 -8.35 21.94 -0.58
N ALA A 53 -8.96 20.83 -0.99
CA ALA A 53 -10.40 20.60 -0.85
C ALA A 53 -10.81 20.33 0.62
N CYS A 54 -10.00 19.55 1.33
CA CYS A 54 -10.27 19.05 2.66
C CYS A 54 -9.70 19.94 3.78
N GLY A 55 -8.75 20.83 3.47
CA GLY A 55 -8.01 21.58 4.49
C GLY A 55 -7.11 20.66 5.33
N SER A 56 -6.56 19.61 4.71
CA SER A 56 -5.68 18.60 5.32
C SER A 56 -4.21 18.83 4.99
N SER A 57 -3.33 18.01 5.59
CA SER A 57 -1.88 17.98 5.34
C SER A 57 -1.40 16.57 4.93
N LEU A 58 -2.23 15.90 4.14
CA LEU A 58 -2.04 14.54 3.63
C LEU A 58 -0.70 14.39 2.89
N LYS A 59 -0.05 13.24 3.08
CA LYS A 59 1.09 12.77 2.27
C LYS A 59 0.77 11.46 1.56
N SER A 60 1.07 11.37 0.27
CA SER A 60 0.74 10.21 -0.57
C SER A 60 2.01 9.56 -1.12
N SER A 61 2.04 8.23 -1.19
CA SER A 61 3.22 7.48 -1.64
C SER A 61 2.85 6.12 -2.22
N TYR A 62 3.74 5.57 -3.04
CA TYR A 62 3.68 4.16 -3.46
C TYR A 62 4.62 3.32 -2.61
N ASP A 63 4.14 2.20 -2.09
CA ASP A 63 4.99 1.17 -1.52
C ASP A 63 5.62 0.33 -2.63
N ARG A 64 6.73 0.84 -3.17
CA ARG A 64 7.48 0.23 -4.27
C ARG A 64 7.97 -1.18 -3.97
N SER A 65 8.11 -1.55 -2.70
CA SER A 65 8.55 -2.90 -2.30
C SER A 65 7.53 -3.96 -2.70
N THR A 66 6.26 -3.57 -2.83
CA THR A 66 5.17 -4.47 -3.26
C THR A 66 5.09 -4.65 -4.77
N TYR A 67 5.90 -3.94 -5.56
CA TYR A 67 5.90 -4.01 -7.02
C TYR A 67 7.16 -4.75 -7.52
N PRO A 68 7.17 -6.10 -7.54
CA PRO A 68 8.36 -6.87 -7.87
C PRO A 68 8.83 -6.67 -9.32
N ALA A 69 7.91 -6.40 -10.24
CA ALA A 69 8.18 -6.12 -11.63
C ALA A 69 7.30 -4.96 -12.11
N PHE A 70 7.81 -3.73 -11.95
CA PHE A 70 7.13 -2.54 -12.48
C PHE A 70 7.43 -2.38 -13.97
N ASP A 71 6.39 -2.41 -14.81
CA ASP A 71 6.41 -2.05 -16.22
C ASP A 71 5.51 -0.82 -16.43
N PRO A 72 6.08 0.39 -16.60
CA PRO A 72 5.29 1.62 -16.75
C PRO A 72 4.36 1.62 -17.97
N MET A 73 4.55 0.71 -18.94
CA MET A 73 3.70 0.62 -20.13
C MET A 73 2.52 -0.33 -19.94
N LYS A 74 2.56 -1.20 -18.93
CA LYS A 74 1.55 -2.25 -18.72
C LYS A 74 0.81 -2.12 -17.38
N ASP A 75 1.49 -1.63 -16.36
CA ASP A 75 0.93 -1.55 -15.02
C ASP A 75 -0.04 -0.37 -14.91
N ARG A 76 -1.30 -0.69 -14.67
CA ARG A 76 -2.37 0.30 -14.45
C ARG A 76 -2.63 0.59 -12.98
N THR A 77 -1.92 -0.11 -12.09
CA THR A 77 -2.15 -0.04 -10.64
C THR A 77 -1.89 1.35 -10.07
N GLN A 78 -0.93 2.06 -10.64
CA GLN A 78 -0.56 3.42 -10.24
C GLN A 78 -1.68 4.40 -10.58
N SER A 79 -2.29 4.28 -11.77
CA SER A 79 -3.45 5.10 -12.15
C SER A 79 -4.67 4.82 -11.27
N ALA A 80 -4.94 3.55 -10.93
CA ALA A 80 -6.03 3.21 -10.01
C ALA A 80 -5.84 3.84 -8.62
N CYS A 81 -4.61 3.83 -8.10
CA CYS A 81 -4.23 4.54 -6.89
C CYS A 81 -4.47 6.06 -7.00
N GLN A 82 -4.03 6.70 -8.09
CA GLN A 82 -4.24 8.14 -8.30
C GLN A 82 -5.72 8.49 -8.35
N SER A 83 -6.55 7.64 -8.95
CA SER A 83 -8.00 7.80 -8.93
C SER A 83 -8.54 7.72 -7.50
N ALA A 84 -8.16 6.70 -6.73
CA ALA A 84 -8.60 6.55 -5.34
C ALA A 84 -8.22 7.77 -4.47
N VAL A 85 -6.96 8.23 -4.54
CA VAL A 85 -6.53 9.44 -3.82
C VAL A 85 -7.29 10.66 -4.30
N GLY A 86 -7.47 10.81 -5.62
CA GLY A 86 -8.25 11.91 -6.19
C GLY A 86 -9.70 11.95 -5.71
N THR A 87 -10.33 10.79 -5.50
CA THR A 87 -11.72 10.67 -5.04
C THR A 87 -11.92 11.18 -3.60
N LEU A 88 -10.86 11.33 -2.79
CA LEU A 88 -10.97 12.02 -1.49
C LEU A 88 -11.46 13.47 -1.63
N VAL A 89 -11.23 14.12 -2.78
CA VAL A 89 -11.81 15.45 -3.07
C VAL A 89 -13.35 15.40 -3.04
N GLU A 90 -13.94 14.33 -3.57
CA GLU A 90 -15.40 14.15 -3.59
C GLU A 90 -15.96 13.84 -2.21
N VAL A 91 -15.24 13.06 -1.40
CA VAL A 91 -15.58 12.82 0.01
C VAL A 91 -15.62 14.15 0.77
N CYS A 92 -14.63 15.01 0.52
CA CYS A 92 -14.56 16.38 1.06
C CYS A 92 -15.59 17.36 0.46
N GLY A 93 -16.56 16.88 -0.33
CA GLY A 93 -17.67 17.70 -0.83
C GLY A 93 -18.63 18.17 0.27
N THR A 94 -18.64 17.51 1.44
CA THR A 94 -19.51 17.84 2.58
C THR A 94 -18.71 18.27 3.81
N PRO A 95 -19.29 19.03 4.76
CA PRO A 95 -18.62 19.38 6.01
C PRO A 95 -18.11 18.15 6.79
N ASP A 96 -18.95 17.13 6.92
CA ASP A 96 -18.60 15.90 7.65
C ASP A 96 -17.49 15.12 6.96
N GLY A 97 -17.54 15.00 5.62
CA GLY A 97 -16.48 14.34 4.87
C GLY A 97 -15.13 15.07 4.94
N LYS A 98 -15.14 16.41 4.99
CA LYS A 98 -13.92 17.19 5.25
C LYS A 98 -13.36 16.91 6.64
N ALA A 99 -14.20 16.92 7.67
CA ALA A 99 -13.80 16.65 9.03
C ALA A 99 -13.20 15.23 9.15
N ALA A 100 -13.90 14.23 8.62
CA ALA A 100 -13.46 12.84 8.61
C ALA A 100 -12.07 12.67 7.95
N VAL A 101 -11.87 13.21 6.74
CA VAL A 101 -10.55 13.13 6.06
C VAL A 101 -9.46 13.84 6.87
N LYS A 102 -9.75 15.02 7.41
CA LYS A 102 -8.77 15.83 8.16
C LYS A 102 -8.35 15.19 9.47
N GLU A 103 -9.27 14.52 10.15
CA GLU A 103 -9.02 13.88 11.45
C GLU A 103 -8.40 12.50 11.27
N ALA A 104 -8.91 11.71 10.33
CA ALA A 104 -8.54 10.31 10.18
C ALA A 104 -7.29 10.10 9.34
N VAL A 105 -6.97 10.95 8.35
CA VAL A 105 -5.95 10.64 7.33
C VAL A 105 -4.81 11.64 7.32
N THR A 106 -3.62 11.17 7.70
CA THR A 106 -2.36 11.94 7.55
C THR A 106 -1.53 11.42 6.39
N LYS A 107 -1.71 10.15 6.01
CA LYS A 107 -0.96 9.52 4.92
C LYS A 107 -1.84 8.62 4.06
N THR A 108 -1.61 8.62 2.75
CA THR A 108 -2.02 7.51 1.87
C THR A 108 -0.82 6.70 1.41
N VAL A 109 -1.02 5.39 1.33
CA VAL A 109 -0.02 4.45 0.79
C VAL A 109 -0.71 3.57 -0.24
N CYS A 110 -0.22 3.61 -1.46
CA CYS A 110 -0.66 2.75 -2.53
C CYS A 110 0.25 1.54 -2.65
N LYS A 111 -0.34 0.35 -2.69
CA LYS A 111 0.43 -0.89 -2.80
C LYS A 111 -0.24 -1.91 -3.73
N LEU A 112 0.59 -2.77 -4.29
CA LEU A 112 0.11 -3.96 -4.97
C LEU A 112 -0.50 -4.94 -3.95
N SER A 113 -1.58 -5.58 -4.34
CA SER A 113 -2.31 -6.56 -3.53
C SER A 113 -2.63 -7.79 -4.36
N THR A 114 -2.71 -8.94 -3.70
CA THR A 114 -3.25 -10.20 -4.24
C THR A 114 -4.58 -10.59 -3.57
N GLU A 115 -5.03 -9.77 -2.63
CA GLU A 115 -6.24 -9.98 -1.83
C GLU A 115 -7.44 -9.19 -2.35
N GLY A 116 -7.37 -8.67 -3.57
CA GLY A 116 -8.38 -7.78 -4.14
C GLY A 116 -8.08 -6.29 -4.00
N THR A 117 -8.82 -5.51 -4.78
CA THR A 117 -8.79 -4.05 -4.78
C THR A 117 -9.71 -3.51 -3.70
N LYS A 118 -9.15 -2.80 -2.72
CA LYS A 118 -9.87 -2.30 -1.53
C LYS A 118 -9.13 -1.12 -0.89
N VAL A 119 -9.78 -0.46 0.06
CA VAL A 119 -9.13 0.49 0.96
C VAL A 119 -9.15 -0.06 2.39
N SER A 120 -8.16 0.33 3.19
CA SER A 120 -8.16 0.09 4.63
C SER A 120 -7.54 1.29 5.35
N LEU A 121 -8.05 1.61 6.52
CA LEU A 121 -7.46 2.62 7.40
C LEU A 121 -6.86 1.91 8.62
N ASP A 122 -5.57 2.12 8.87
CA ASP A 122 -4.88 1.66 10.08
C ASP A 122 -4.17 2.85 10.72
N GLY A 123 -4.57 3.19 11.95
CA GLY A 123 -4.26 4.48 12.56
C GLY A 123 -4.66 5.63 11.62
N SER A 124 -3.68 6.46 11.24
CA SER A 124 -3.90 7.56 10.29
C SER A 124 -3.39 7.30 8.87
N VAL A 125 -3.13 6.04 8.54
CA VAL A 125 -2.60 5.61 7.24
C VAL A 125 -3.70 4.92 6.43
N LEU A 126 -4.19 5.61 5.41
CA LEU A 126 -5.10 5.06 4.42
C LEU A 126 -4.30 4.25 3.39
N THR A 127 -4.46 2.93 3.41
CA THR A 127 -3.82 2.04 2.44
C THR A 127 -4.80 1.74 1.30
N ILE A 128 -4.36 2.01 0.08
CA ILE A 128 -5.07 1.68 -1.16
C ILE A 128 -4.42 0.42 -1.72
N HIS A 129 -5.14 -0.69 -1.63
CA HIS A 129 -4.73 -2.00 -2.11
C HIS A 129 -5.22 -2.16 -3.54
N ILE A 130 -4.32 -2.37 -4.49
CA ILE A 130 -4.68 -2.58 -5.89
C ILE A 130 -4.30 -3.99 -6.32
N ASP A 131 -5.31 -4.77 -6.69
CA ASP A 131 -5.13 -6.09 -7.29
C ASP A 131 -5.43 -5.99 -8.80
N PRO A 132 -4.41 -6.11 -9.68
CA PRO A 132 -4.61 -5.99 -11.12
C PRO A 132 -5.47 -7.13 -11.70
N ALA A 133 -5.57 -8.27 -11.01
CA ALA A 133 -6.42 -9.39 -11.42
C ALA A 133 -7.86 -9.26 -10.88
N LYS A 134 -8.05 -8.56 -9.76
CA LYS A 134 -9.36 -8.29 -9.14
C LYS A 134 -9.59 -6.79 -9.01
N SER A 135 -9.89 -6.16 -10.15
CA SER A 135 -10.02 -4.70 -10.26
C SER A 135 -11.30 -4.13 -9.64
N SER A 136 -12.33 -4.95 -9.44
CA SER A 136 -13.53 -4.56 -8.71
C SER A 136 -13.17 -4.15 -7.28
N ILE A 137 -13.68 -2.98 -6.87
CA ILE A 137 -13.46 -2.45 -5.53
C ILE A 137 -14.34 -3.24 -4.57
N ALA A 138 -13.78 -3.64 -3.44
CA ALA A 138 -14.50 -4.23 -2.32
C ALA A 138 -14.52 -3.28 -1.12
N GLY A 139 -15.64 -3.29 -0.38
CA GLY A 139 -15.75 -2.65 0.94
C GLY A 139 -16.04 -3.67 2.04
N LYS A 140 -16.50 -3.21 3.20
CA LYS A 140 -16.79 -4.08 4.36
C LYS A 140 -18.08 -4.87 4.16
N GLU A 141 -19.11 -4.21 3.61
CA GLU A 141 -20.39 -4.83 3.33
C GLU A 141 -20.46 -5.45 1.92
N PRO A 142 -21.38 -6.40 1.67
CA PRO A 142 -21.63 -6.90 0.32
C PRO A 142 -22.27 -5.82 -0.57
N GLY A 143 -21.69 -5.57 -1.75
CA GLY A 143 -22.27 -4.61 -2.70
C GLY A 143 -21.35 -4.23 -3.87
N ASN A 144 -21.86 -3.33 -4.71
CA ASN A 144 -21.07 -2.71 -5.77
C ASN A 144 -20.40 -1.45 -5.21
N TYR A 145 -19.06 -1.46 -5.14
CA TYR A 145 -18.32 -0.32 -4.63
C TYR A 145 -17.74 0.56 -5.73
N SER A 146 -17.76 1.85 -5.45
CA SER A 146 -16.90 2.85 -6.07
C SER A 146 -15.78 3.22 -5.09
N TRP A 147 -14.76 3.95 -5.55
CA TRP A 147 -13.76 4.49 -4.63
C TRP A 147 -14.41 5.36 -3.57
N LYS A 148 -15.39 6.18 -3.95
CA LYS A 148 -16.08 7.08 -3.04
C LYS A 148 -16.78 6.31 -1.92
N SER A 149 -17.63 5.34 -2.28
CA SER A 149 -18.37 4.56 -1.28
C SER A 149 -17.45 3.73 -0.38
N ALA A 150 -16.35 3.20 -0.92
CA ALA A 150 -15.37 2.46 -0.11
C ALA A 150 -14.60 3.37 0.86
N LEU A 151 -14.31 4.61 0.45
CA LEU A 151 -13.66 5.62 1.31
C LEU A 151 -14.60 6.12 2.40
N GLU A 152 -15.85 6.45 2.05
CA GLU A 152 -16.87 6.91 3.01
C GLU A 152 -17.23 5.84 4.06
N GLU A 153 -17.03 4.56 3.77
CA GLU A 153 -17.30 3.46 4.72
C GLU A 153 -16.21 3.30 5.81
N ILE A 154 -15.03 3.88 5.59
CA ILE A 154 -13.88 3.72 6.50
C ILE A 154 -13.39 5.02 7.13
N LEU A 155 -13.95 6.16 6.72
CA LEU A 155 -13.67 7.50 7.22
C LEU A 155 -14.86 8.00 8.04
#